data_AF-A0A814PD66-F1
#
_entry.id   AF-A0A814PD66-F1
#
_cell.length_a   1.000
_cell.length_b   1.000
_cell.length_c   1.000
_cell.angle_alpha   90.00
_cell.angle_beta   90.00
_cell.angle_gamma   90.00
#
_symmetry.space_group_name_H-M   'P 1'
#
loop_
_entity.id
_entity.type
_entity.pdbx_description
1 polymer ?
#
loop_
_entity_poly.entity_id
_entity_poly.type
_entity_poly.pdbx_seq_one_letter_code
_entity_poly.pdbx_strand_id
1 'polypeptide(L)'
;MELFYEKLDAHIQNMNEKFRNKFVIKQAMYEDIVLTLKEGWGSPNFKFWANSNFKLVTIGEQQIVYGAKNNHPVVTYEQMYSKLKESHERVGHHGRLSMI
;
A
#
# COMPACT_ATOMS: atom_id res chain seq x y z
N MET A 1 -13.99 10.00 6.34
CA MET A 1 -13.40 8.91 5.53
C MET A 1 -13.67 9.15 4.05
N GLU A 2 -14.92 9.41 3.66
CA GLU A 2 -15.32 9.73 2.28
C GLU A 2 -14.52 10.91 1.68
N LEU A 3 -14.47 12.06 2.36
CA LEU A 3 -13.67 13.22 1.94
C LEU A 3 -12.16 12.94 1.75
N PHE A 4 -11.59 11.94 2.44
CA PHE A 4 -10.19 11.58 2.27
C PHE A 4 -9.98 10.89 0.93
N TYR A 5 -10.83 9.91 0.62
CA TYR A 5 -10.73 9.15 -0.62
C TYR A 5 -11.08 9.99 -1.84
N GLU A 6 -12.03 10.91 -1.75
CA GLU A 6 -12.29 11.90 -2.82
C GLU A 6 -11.05 12.75 -3.13
N LYS A 7 -10.35 13.24 -2.09
CA LYS A 7 -9.11 14.02 -2.27
C LYS A 7 -7.96 13.16 -2.79
N LEU A 8 -7.85 11.92 -2.33
CA LEU A 8 -6.85 10.98 -2.82
C LEU A 8 -7.08 10.65 -4.29
N ASP A 9 -8.32 10.41 -4.70
CA ASP A 9 -8.67 10.15 -6.09
C ASP A 9 -8.40 11.36 -6.97
N ALA A 10 -8.77 12.56 -6.53
CA ALA A 10 -8.41 13.80 -7.24
C ALA A 10 -6.89 13.95 -7.40
N HIS A 11 -6.10 13.60 -6.37
CA HIS A 11 -4.65 13.61 -6.47
C HIS A 11 -4.13 12.59 -7.50
N ILE A 12 -4.62 11.34 -7.45
CA ILE A 12 -4.24 10.28 -8.38
C ILE A 12 -4.57 10.67 -9.83
N GLN A 13 -5.74 11.26 -10.07
CA GLN A 13 -6.15 11.69 -11.41
C GLN A 13 -5.29 12.85 -11.93
N ASN A 14 -4.70 13.66 -11.07
CA ASN A 14 -3.77 14.71 -11.48
C ASN A 14 -2.35 14.20 -11.73
N MET A 15 -2.04 12.93 -11.42
CA MET A 15 -0.75 12.33 -11.79
C MET A 15 -0.73 11.96 -13.28
N ASN A 16 0.48 11.90 -13.85
CA ASN A 16 0.67 11.38 -15.21
C ASN A 16 0.18 9.92 -15.30
N GLU A 17 -0.60 9.62 -16.33
CA GLU A 17 -1.29 8.34 -16.57
C GLU A 17 -0.36 7.13 -16.43
N LYS A 18 0.89 7.27 -16.91
CA LYS A 18 1.91 6.22 -16.83
C LYS A 18 2.24 5.79 -15.39
N PHE A 19 2.02 6.67 -14.41
CA PHE A 19 2.27 6.41 -12.99
C PHE A 19 1.01 6.02 -12.21
N ARG A 20 -0.20 6.36 -12.68
CA ARG A 20 -1.46 6.09 -11.95
C ARG A 20 -1.60 4.62 -11.55
N ASN A 21 -1.39 3.72 -12.51
CA ASN A 21 -1.53 2.27 -12.29
C ASN A 21 -0.37 1.65 -11.47
N LYS A 22 0.72 2.41 -11.25
CA LYS A 22 1.91 1.93 -10.54
C LYS A 22 2.04 2.50 -9.12
N PHE A 23 1.35 3.60 -8.84
CA PHE A 23 1.47 4.32 -7.58
C PHE A 23 0.56 3.75 -6.50
N VAL A 24 -0.58 3.17 -6.90
CA VAL A 24 -1.62 2.75 -5.97
C VAL A 24 -1.92 1.27 -6.17
N ILE A 25 -1.62 0.49 -5.13
CA ILE A 25 -1.98 -0.92 -5.06
C ILE A 25 -3.34 -1.01 -4.38
N LYS A 26 -4.34 -1.50 -5.11
CA LYS A 26 -5.65 -1.87 -4.55
C LYS A 26 -5.59 -3.26 -3.95
N GLN A 27 -6.57 -3.59 -3.11
CA GLN A 27 -6.65 -4.89 -2.44
C GLN A 27 -6.59 -6.08 -3.41
N ALA A 28 -7.33 -6.05 -4.52
CA ALA A 28 -7.30 -7.13 -5.52
C ALA A 28 -5.88 -7.34 -6.12
N MET A 29 -5.18 -6.25 -6.46
CA MET A 29 -3.80 -6.33 -6.96
C MET A 29 -2.84 -6.85 -5.88
N TYR A 30 -3.06 -6.50 -4.62
CA TYR A 30 -2.27 -7.02 -3.51
C TYR A 30 -2.41 -8.54 -3.39
N GLU A 31 -3.64 -9.06 -3.49
CA GLU A 31 -3.93 -10.50 -3.46
C GLU A 31 -3.27 -11.23 -4.63
N ASP A 32 -3.36 -10.68 -5.84
CA ASP A 32 -2.69 -11.19 -7.03
C ASP A 32 -1.16 -11.25 -6.83
N ILE A 33 -0.57 -10.22 -6.20
CA ILE A 33 0.85 -10.21 -5.85
C ILE A 33 1.17 -11.32 -4.84
N VAL A 34 0.35 -11.50 -3.79
CA VAL A 34 0.54 -12.57 -2.79
C VAL A 34 0.49 -13.95 -3.46
N LEU A 35 -0.53 -14.21 -4.27
CA LEU A 35 -0.67 -15.46 -5.03
C LEU A 35 0.52 -15.67 -5.97
N THR A 36 0.96 -14.62 -6.65
CA THR A 36 2.13 -14.68 -7.53
C THR A 36 3.41 -15.04 -6.78
N LEU A 37 3.65 -14.43 -5.63
CA LEU A 37 4.86 -14.66 -4.82
C LEU A 37 4.85 -16.02 -4.12
N LYS A 38 3.67 -16.56 -3.77
CA LYS A 38 3.53 -17.87 -3.12
C LYS A 38 3.47 -19.03 -4.11
N GLU A 39 2.67 -18.87 -5.15
CA GLU A 39 2.20 -19.99 -5.99
C GLU A 39 2.62 -19.81 -7.46
N GLY A 40 3.24 -18.69 -7.83
CA GLY A 40 3.64 -18.43 -9.21
C GLY A 40 2.45 -18.19 -10.15
N TRP A 41 1.35 -17.63 -9.62
CA TRP A 41 0.16 -17.25 -10.37
C TRP A 41 0.41 -16.07 -11.34
N GLY A 42 -0.45 -15.93 -12.36
CA GLY A 42 -0.45 -14.79 -13.29
C GLY A 42 0.37 -14.97 -14.56
N SER A 43 0.26 -13.99 -15.47
CA SER A 43 0.97 -13.99 -16.75
C SER A 43 2.49 -13.86 -16.56
N PRO A 44 3.34 -14.33 -17.50
CA PRO A 44 4.80 -14.19 -17.38
C PRO A 44 5.27 -12.77 -17.11
N ASN A 45 4.66 -11.78 -17.78
CA ASN A 45 4.97 -10.37 -17.56
C ASN A 45 4.59 -9.89 -16.15
N PHE A 46 3.43 -10.32 -15.65
CA PHE A 46 3.00 -9.99 -14.29
C PHE A 46 3.92 -10.63 -13.25
N LYS A 47 4.27 -11.91 -13.43
CA LYS A 47 5.20 -12.62 -12.55
C LYS A 47 6.55 -11.95 -12.47
N PHE A 48 7.11 -11.59 -13.63
CA PHE A 48 8.38 -10.87 -13.68
C PHE A 48 8.28 -9.53 -12.92
N TRP A 49 7.21 -8.76 -13.17
CA TRP A 49 7.00 -7.49 -12.50
C TRP A 49 6.83 -7.65 -10.98
N ALA A 50 5.99 -8.59 -10.52
CA ALA A 50 5.69 -8.80 -9.12
C ALA A 50 6.94 -9.24 -8.34
N ASN A 51 7.68 -10.25 -8.84
CA ASN A 51 8.91 -10.72 -8.22
C ASN A 51 10.04 -9.68 -8.24
N SER A 52 10.06 -8.77 -9.22
CA SER A 52 11.08 -7.71 -9.29
C SER A 52 10.81 -6.52 -8.36
N ASN A 53 9.55 -6.30 -7.98
CA ASN A 53 9.15 -5.12 -7.21
C ASN A 53 8.72 -5.44 -5.78
N PHE A 54 8.37 -6.69 -5.47
CA PHE A 54 7.82 -7.09 -4.19
C PHE A 54 8.48 -8.35 -3.64
N LYS A 55 8.36 -8.53 -2.32
CA LYS A 55 8.76 -9.73 -1.60
C LYS A 55 7.80 -9.98 -0.44
N LEU A 56 7.63 -11.24 -0.05
CA LEU A 56 6.91 -11.58 1.17
C LEU A 56 7.88 -11.59 2.35
N VAL A 57 7.50 -10.89 3.42
CA VAL A 57 8.22 -10.88 4.69
C VAL A 57 7.30 -11.44 5.76
N THR A 58 7.80 -12.38 6.55
CA THR A 58 7.06 -12.96 7.67
C THR A 58 7.34 -12.14 8.92
N ILE A 59 6.29 -11.62 9.55
CA ILE A 59 6.36 -10.89 10.82
C ILE A 59 5.39 -11.55 11.78
N GLY A 60 5.93 -12.21 12.81
CA GLY A 60 5.15 -13.11 13.65
C GLY A 60 4.54 -14.23 12.80
N GLU A 61 3.22 -14.37 12.83
CA GLU A 61 2.47 -15.37 12.08
C GLU A 61 1.90 -14.84 10.74
N GLN A 62 2.16 -13.57 10.41
CA GLN A 62 1.60 -12.91 9.23
C GLN A 62 2.65 -12.76 8.13
N GLN A 63 2.26 -13.01 6.88
CA GLN A 63 3.06 -12.68 5.71
C GLN A 63 2.56 -11.37 5.10
N ILE A 64 3.48 -10.42 4.98
CA ILE A 64 3.19 -9.06 4.52
C ILE A 64 3.99 -8.81 3.24
N VAL A 65 3.36 -8.17 2.25
CA VAL A 65 4.04 -7.76 1.02
C VAL A 65 4.87 -6.52 1.32
N TYR A 66 6.15 -6.58 1.00
CA TYR A 66 7.10 -5.48 1.10
C TYR A 66 7.58 -5.08 -0.30
N GLY A 67 7.86 -3.79 -0.48
CA GLY A 67 8.59 -3.33 -1.64
C GLY A 67 10.02 -3.85 -1.61
N ALA A 68 10.46 -4.52 -2.69
CA ALA A 68 11.79 -5.12 -2.78
C ALA A 68 12.92 -4.08 -2.71
N LYS A 69 12.67 -2.87 -3.25
CA LYS A 69 13.67 -1.80 -3.35
C LYS A 69 13.78 -0.91 -2.11
N ASN A 70 12.64 -0.52 -1.54
CA ASN A 70 12.58 0.42 -0.41
C ASN A 70 12.45 -0.28 0.94
N ASN A 71 12.21 -1.59 0.95
CA ASN A 71 12.04 -2.39 2.15
C ASN A 71 10.94 -1.88 3.10
N HIS A 72 9.88 -1.28 2.54
CA HIS A 72 8.72 -0.82 3.30
C HIS A 72 7.50 -1.73 3.04
N PRO A 73 6.60 -1.91 4.03
CA PRO A 73 5.37 -2.65 3.83
C PRO A 73 4.48 -1.92 2.80
N VAL A 74 3.87 -2.69 1.91
CA VAL A 74 2.90 -2.18 0.95
C VAL A 74 1.58 -1.94 1.67
N VAL A 75 1.09 -0.71 1.62
CA VAL A 75 -0.23 -0.33 2.12
C VAL A 75 -1.18 -0.23 0.94
N THR A 76 -2.32 -0.91 1.02
CA THR A 76 -3.34 -0.82 -0.03
C THR A 76 -4.10 0.49 0.06
N TYR A 77 -4.69 0.91 -1.06
CA TYR A 77 -5.56 2.07 -1.12
C TYR A 77 -6.61 2.05 0.00
N GLU A 78 -7.29 0.92 0.17
CA GLU A 78 -8.37 0.70 1.12
C GLU A 78 -7.93 0.81 2.59
N GLN A 79 -6.65 0.56 2.87
CA GLN A 79 -6.07 0.66 4.20
C GLN A 79 -5.39 2.00 4.48
N MET A 80 -5.20 2.84 3.47
CA MET A 80 -4.35 4.02 3.54
C MET A 80 -4.81 5.01 4.62
N TYR A 81 -6.11 5.32 4.68
CA TYR A 81 -6.64 6.22 5.70
C TYR A 81 -6.39 5.69 7.12
N SER A 82 -6.73 4.43 7.36
CA SER A 82 -6.58 3.80 8.68
C SER A 82 -5.12 3.78 9.11
N LYS A 83 -4.18 3.46 8.22
CA LYS A 83 -2.75 3.43 8.55
C LYS A 83 -2.17 4.82 8.82
N LEU A 84 -2.61 5.83 8.09
CA LEU A 84 -2.24 7.22 8.37
C LEU A 84 -2.79 7.69 9.72
N LYS A 85 -4.05 7.36 10.03
CA LYS A 85 -4.69 7.67 11.31
C LYS A 85 -3.97 6.98 12.48
N GLU A 86 -3.74 5.67 12.38
CA GLU A 86 -2.98 4.89 13.38
C GLU A 86 -1.58 5.49 13.62
N SER A 87 -0.88 5.86 12.54
CA SER A 87 0.44 6.48 12.65
C SER A 87 0.37 7.85 13.33
N HIS A 88 -0.63 8.65 13.01
CA HIS A 88 -0.82 9.96 13.62
C HIS A 88 -1.13 9.87 15.12
N GLU A 89 -2.04 8.96 15.49
CA GLU A 89 -2.39 8.69 16.89
C GLU A 89 -1.17 8.19 17.69
N ARG A 90 -0.38 7.29 17.11
CA ARG A 90 0.82 6.72 17.75
C ARG A 90 1.92 7.76 18.02
N VAL A 91 2.12 8.72 17.13
CA VAL A 91 3.17 9.75 17.28
C VAL A 91 2.71 10.89 18.22
N GLY A 92 1.43 10.92 18.61
CA GLY A 92 0.94 11.86 19.61
C GLY A 92 0.80 13.31 19.13
N HIS A 93 0.81 13.55 17.81
CA HIS A 93 0.50 14.87 17.25
C HIS A 93 -1.02 15.14 17.27
N HIS A 94 -1.67 14.98 18.42
CA HIS A 94 -2.94 15.66 18.65
C HIS A 94 -2.62 17.14 18.57
N GLY A 95 -2.97 17.78 17.44
CA GLY A 95 -2.83 19.21 17.29
C GLY A 95 -3.36 19.90 18.54
N ARG A 96 -2.44 20.46 19.33
CA ARG A 96 -2.75 21.28 20.50
C ARG A 96 -3.75 20.66 21.49
N LEU A 97 -3.41 19.52 22.08
CA LEU A 97 -3.81 19.28 23.48
C LEU A 97 -2.75 19.89 24.40
N SER A 98 -2.65 21.22 24.36
CA SER A 98 -2.27 22.00 25.54
C SER A 98 -3.48 21.96 26.47
N MET A 99 -3.58 20.88 27.26
CA MET A 99 -4.31 20.96 28.52
C MET A 99 -3.30 21.38 29.59
N ILE A 100 -3.78 22.31 30.42
CA ILE A 100 -3.17 22.95 31.60
C ILE A 100 -2.38 24.22 31.29
#